data_AF-A0A9W9MFS1-F1
#
_entry.id   AF-A0A9W9MFS1-F1
#
_cell.length_a   1.000
_cell.length_b   1.000
_cell.length_c   1.000
_cell.angle_alpha   90.00
_cell.angle_beta   90.00
_cell.angle_gamma   90.00
#
_symmetry.space_group_name_H-M   'P 1'
#
loop_
_entity.id
_entity.type
_entity.pdbx_description
1 polymer ?
#
loop_
_entity_poly.entity_id
_entity_poly.type
_entity_poly.pdbx_seq_one_letter_code
_entity_poly.pdbx_strand_id
1 'polypeptide(L)'
;MPTVLRLYGDLSQEELDLEMSGDIASLQRYRLYHWLEVYHNKNPADMVSLLRTELKLRENTQREMALTEDIQELQKSPTHGISTRIRVLRLPSELSELSKQYWMLERDWWKIRRSFINVCFARIVLGEEDAVNETVDAVLIALGESFRSVIAQWNVPVLVITLQLPSKLLDHYTIMSLNTHPPEALREALTALGEALGDEKYALVGGSACTALGSERATQDIDFVVLKGQTPSVRKILRNSPAFEVEAKTYHTWYRATEPVEIEILAPPALFQETFNETTEVITVGNLKVLKPALLLNAKCGSILGRASEAKKGTDAQDIMFLLGYCAENPDQLPKASEVPNATKDFVEAFIQKYSGQDSWIAAGYDLQNGCFTRN
;
A
#
# COMPACT_ATOMS: atom_id res chain seq x y z
N MET A 1 -6.82 -9.14 47.08
CA MET A 1 -5.77 -9.14 46.04
C MET A 1 -6.35 -8.45 44.83
N PRO A 2 -5.91 -7.25 44.42
CA PRO A 2 -6.47 -6.59 43.25
C PRO A 2 -5.99 -7.34 42.00
N THR A 3 -6.94 -7.84 41.22
CA THR A 3 -6.67 -8.41 39.89
C THR A 3 -6.24 -7.27 38.97
N VAL A 4 -4.97 -7.27 38.58
CA VAL A 4 -4.44 -6.35 37.57
C VAL A 4 -5.13 -6.70 36.25
N LEU A 5 -5.98 -5.80 35.75
CA LEU A 5 -6.48 -5.85 34.37
C LEU A 5 -5.28 -5.65 33.44
N ARG A 6 -4.82 -6.72 32.80
CA ARG A 6 -3.88 -6.62 31.66
C ARG A 6 -4.65 -6.15 30.43
N LEU A 7 -4.17 -5.09 29.80
CA LEU A 7 -4.71 -4.62 28.53
C LEU A 7 -4.20 -5.51 27.38
N TYR A 8 -4.96 -5.53 26.29
CA TYR A 8 -4.67 -6.35 25.11
C TYR A 8 -3.39 -5.83 24.45
N GLY A 9 -2.30 -6.61 24.48
CA GLY A 9 -1.02 -6.24 23.85
C GLY A 9 0.18 -6.13 24.80
N ASP A 10 -0.02 -6.16 26.12
CA ASP A 10 1.09 -6.17 27.07
C ASP A 10 1.75 -7.56 27.10
N LEU A 11 2.96 -7.68 26.56
CA LEU A 11 3.79 -8.88 26.69
C LEU A 11 4.04 -9.16 28.16
N SER A 12 3.89 -10.42 28.57
CA SER A 12 4.28 -10.80 29.93
C SER A 12 5.81 -10.71 30.07
N GLN A 13 6.30 -10.48 31.28
CA GLN A 13 7.74 -10.53 31.54
C GLN A 13 8.35 -11.88 31.11
N GLU A 14 7.60 -12.97 31.28
CA GLU A 14 8.02 -14.30 30.85
C GLU A 14 8.12 -14.44 29.33
N GLU A 15 7.20 -13.81 28.57
CA GLU A 15 7.27 -13.77 27.11
C GLU A 15 8.49 -12.97 26.63
N LEU A 16 8.75 -11.82 27.27
CA LEU A 16 9.94 -11.00 26.99
C LEU A 16 11.23 -11.76 27.31
N ASP A 17 11.30 -12.44 28.45
CA ASP A 17 12.47 -13.23 28.85
C ASP A 17 12.72 -14.38 27.86
N LEU A 18 11.66 -15.04 27.40
CA LEU A 18 11.73 -16.07 26.36
C LEU A 18 12.18 -15.51 25.02
N GLU A 19 11.70 -14.34 24.62
CA GLU A 19 12.14 -13.67 23.39
C GLU A 19 13.61 -13.27 23.46
N MET A 20 14.05 -12.67 24.57
CA MET A 20 15.45 -12.31 24.80
C MET A 20 16.38 -13.53 24.86
N SER A 21 15.89 -14.67 25.35
CA SER A 21 16.69 -15.91 25.41
C SER A 21 16.99 -16.50 24.03
N GLY A 22 16.21 -16.15 23.01
CA GLY A 22 16.27 -16.76 21.69
C GLY A 22 15.72 -18.20 21.63
N ASP A 23 15.16 -18.74 22.72
CA ASP A 23 14.49 -20.04 22.73
C ASP A 23 13.09 -19.94 22.10
N ILE A 24 13.07 -19.91 20.77
CA ILE A 24 11.87 -19.76 19.95
C ILE A 24 10.87 -20.90 20.24
N ALA A 25 11.35 -22.12 20.47
CA ALA A 25 10.47 -23.26 20.75
C ALA A 25 9.70 -23.06 22.07
N SER A 26 10.36 -22.51 23.09
CA SER A 26 9.73 -22.17 24.36
C SER A 26 8.82 -20.95 24.24
N LEU A 27 9.21 -19.91 23.50
CA LEU A 27 8.36 -18.75 23.20
C LEU A 27 7.05 -19.15 22.49
N GLN A 28 7.13 -20.01 21.47
CA GLN A 28 5.96 -20.44 20.71
C GLN A 28 5.04 -21.34 21.54
N ARG A 29 5.60 -22.20 22.41
CA ARG A 29 4.82 -22.98 23.38
C ARG A 29 4.11 -22.08 24.38
N TYR A 30 4.79 -21.04 24.87
CA TYR A 30 4.22 -20.04 25.76
C TYR A 30 3.02 -19.33 25.12
N ARG A 31 3.19 -18.82 23.89
CA ARG A 31 2.12 -18.18 23.11
C ARG A 31 0.93 -19.10 22.87
N LEU A 32 1.19 -20.37 22.52
CA LEU A 32 0.13 -21.36 22.33
C LEU A 32 -0.63 -21.63 23.63
N TYR A 33 0.08 -21.81 24.75
CA TYR A 33 -0.53 -22.07 26.04
C TYR A 33 -1.42 -20.91 26.49
N HIS A 34 -0.89 -19.69 26.43
CA HIS A 34 -1.63 -18.49 26.78
C HIS A 34 -2.85 -18.28 25.86
N TRP A 35 -2.73 -18.58 24.56
CA TRP A 35 -3.86 -18.52 23.65
C TRP A 35 -4.95 -19.56 23.99
N LEU A 36 -4.56 -20.79 24.33
CA LEU A 36 -5.50 -21.84 24.75
C LEU A 36 -6.21 -21.50 26.07
N GLU A 37 -5.51 -20.79 26.96
CA GLU A 37 -6.06 -20.28 28.22
C GLU A 37 -7.08 -19.16 27.98
N VAL A 38 -6.81 -18.24 27.06
CA VAL A 38 -7.71 -17.11 26.78
C VAL A 38 -8.88 -17.51 25.88
N TYR A 39 -8.69 -18.45 24.97
CA TYR A 39 -9.64 -18.77 23.90
C TYR A 39 -10.16 -20.21 23.92
N HIS A 40 -10.54 -20.70 25.11
CA HIS A 40 -11.00 -22.06 25.41
C HIS A 40 -11.96 -22.76 24.41
N ASN A 41 -12.61 -22.04 23.48
CA ASN A 41 -13.59 -22.56 22.52
C ASN A 41 -13.23 -22.38 21.02
N LYS A 42 -12.02 -21.93 20.65
CA LYS A 42 -11.61 -21.83 19.23
C LYS A 42 -10.77 -23.03 18.81
N ASN A 43 -10.93 -23.46 17.56
CA ASN A 43 -10.22 -24.63 17.01
C ASN A 43 -8.70 -24.41 17.10
N PRO A 44 -7.98 -25.16 17.95
CA PRO A 44 -6.55 -24.95 18.17
C PRO A 44 -5.70 -25.34 16.96
N ALA A 45 -6.25 -26.08 16.00
CA ALA A 45 -5.53 -26.57 14.82
C ALA A 45 -4.97 -25.43 13.96
N ASP A 46 -5.69 -24.34 13.80
CA ASP A 46 -5.23 -23.20 12.99
C ASP A 46 -4.09 -22.45 13.69
N MET A 47 -4.10 -22.37 15.03
CA MET A 47 -3.13 -21.56 15.79
C MET A 47 -1.83 -22.35 15.90
N VAL A 48 -1.95 -23.65 16.16
CA VAL A 48 -0.83 -24.58 16.07
C VAL A 48 -0.19 -24.54 14.67
N SER A 49 -1.00 -24.45 13.61
CA SER A 49 -0.49 -24.33 12.25
C SER A 49 0.24 -23.01 12.02
N LEU A 50 -0.30 -21.89 12.51
CA LEU A 50 0.32 -20.57 12.39
C LEU A 50 1.69 -20.52 13.09
N LEU A 51 1.75 -20.95 14.35
CA LEU A 51 2.99 -20.93 15.15
C LEU A 51 4.05 -21.89 14.59
N ARG A 52 3.63 -23.05 14.06
CA ARG A 52 4.55 -23.97 13.35
C ARG A 52 5.12 -23.34 12.09
N THR A 53 4.30 -22.63 11.32
CA THR A 53 4.78 -21.95 10.10
C THR A 53 5.72 -20.80 10.45
N GLU A 54 5.43 -20.04 11.51
CA GLU A 54 6.33 -19.00 12.01
C GLU A 54 7.70 -19.57 12.46
N LEU A 55 7.69 -20.69 13.20
CA LEU A 55 8.92 -21.37 13.59
C LEU A 55 9.76 -21.76 12.36
N LYS A 56 9.13 -22.37 11.35
CA LYS A 56 9.82 -22.75 10.11
C LYS A 56 10.38 -21.55 9.34
N LEU A 57 9.67 -20.42 9.30
CA LEU A 57 10.17 -19.19 8.68
C LEU A 57 11.46 -18.71 9.35
N ARG A 58 11.49 -18.73 10.69
CA ARG A 58 12.67 -18.32 11.46
C ARG A 58 13.85 -19.29 11.29
N GLU A 59 13.60 -20.60 11.37
CA GLU A 59 14.61 -21.62 11.09
C GLU A 59 15.20 -21.49 9.68
N ASN A 60 14.34 -21.25 8.69
CA ASN A 60 14.77 -21.06 7.31
C ASN A 60 15.66 -19.83 7.17
N THR A 61 15.25 -18.70 7.78
CA THR A 61 16.04 -17.46 7.76
C THR A 61 17.39 -17.63 8.45
N GLN A 62 17.44 -18.33 9.59
CA GLN A 62 18.69 -18.63 10.29
C GLN A 62 19.64 -19.46 9.43
N ARG A 63 19.11 -20.44 8.68
CA ARG A 63 19.91 -21.22 7.73
C ARG A 63 20.43 -20.37 6.58
N GLU A 64 19.60 -19.48 6.02
CA GLU A 64 20.04 -18.55 4.97
C GLU A 64 21.17 -17.64 5.45
N MET A 65 21.06 -17.10 6.68
CA MET A 65 22.12 -16.29 7.28
C MET A 65 23.40 -17.10 7.45
N ALA A 66 23.32 -18.30 8.03
CA ALA A 66 24.48 -19.18 8.22
C ALA A 66 25.15 -19.56 6.89
N LEU A 67 24.37 -19.90 5.85
CA LEU A 67 24.92 -20.17 4.52
C LEU A 67 25.56 -18.93 3.89
N THR A 68 24.98 -17.75 4.11
CA THR A 68 25.54 -16.49 3.60
C THR A 68 26.88 -16.16 4.26
N GLU A 69 26.99 -16.37 5.57
CA GLU A 69 28.24 -16.24 6.33
C GLU A 69 29.30 -17.24 5.83
N ASP A 70 28.93 -18.52 5.67
CA ASP A 70 29.79 -19.56 5.08
C ASP A 70 30.33 -19.14 3.71
N ILE A 71 29.46 -18.62 2.82
CA ILE A 71 29.85 -18.14 1.49
C ILE A 71 30.86 -17.00 1.60
N GLN A 72 30.60 -16.02 2.48
CA GLN A 72 31.49 -14.87 2.67
C GLN A 72 32.86 -15.27 3.24
N GLU A 73 32.90 -16.19 4.20
CA GLU A 73 34.16 -16.70 4.76
C GLU A 73 35.00 -17.42 3.70
N LEU A 74 34.36 -18.26 2.87
CA LEU A 74 35.01 -18.96 1.78
C LEU A 74 35.54 -18.03 0.69
N GLN A 75 34.86 -16.90 0.44
CA GLN A 75 35.32 -15.88 -0.50
C GLN A 75 36.56 -15.11 0.01
N LYS A 76 36.71 -14.93 1.33
CA LYS A 76 37.83 -14.20 1.93
C LYS A 76 39.16 -14.97 1.89
N SER A 77 39.13 -16.30 1.78
CA SER A 77 40.33 -17.15 1.85
C SER A 77 40.50 -18.02 0.59
N PRO A 78 41.10 -17.52 -0.50
CA PRO A 78 41.14 -18.22 -1.80
C PRO A 78 42.06 -19.46 -1.86
N THR A 79 42.85 -19.75 -0.82
CA THR A 79 43.80 -20.88 -0.77
C THR A 79 43.15 -22.19 -0.32
N HIS A 80 42.10 -22.63 -0.99
CA HIS A 80 41.40 -23.85 -0.61
C HIS A 80 41.48 -24.97 -1.65
N GLY A 81 41.67 -26.20 -1.18
CA GLY A 81 41.76 -27.41 -1.98
C GLY A 81 40.47 -27.74 -2.76
N ILE A 82 40.55 -28.75 -3.62
CA ILE A 82 39.46 -29.17 -4.53
C ILE A 82 38.12 -29.38 -3.79
N SER A 83 38.16 -29.94 -2.57
CA SER A 83 36.97 -30.17 -1.73
C SER A 83 36.17 -28.89 -1.43
N THR A 84 36.86 -27.79 -1.11
CA THR A 84 36.20 -26.52 -0.82
C THR A 84 35.63 -25.88 -2.07
N ARG A 85 36.30 -26.00 -3.22
CA ARG A 85 35.77 -25.50 -4.50
C ARG A 85 34.45 -26.19 -4.86
N ILE A 86 34.34 -27.49 -4.59
CA ILE A 86 33.10 -28.24 -4.77
C ILE A 86 32.00 -27.75 -3.81
N ARG A 87 32.34 -27.46 -2.54
CA ARG A 87 31.38 -26.89 -1.57
C ARG A 87 30.88 -25.50 -2.00
N VAL A 88 31.77 -24.62 -2.46
CA VAL A 88 31.40 -23.27 -2.95
C VAL A 88 30.43 -23.33 -4.13
N LEU A 89 30.55 -24.31 -5.03
CA LEU A 89 29.62 -24.46 -6.16
C LEU A 89 28.22 -24.93 -5.73
N ARG A 90 28.08 -25.59 -4.57
CA ARG A 90 26.82 -26.14 -4.08
C ARG A 90 26.01 -25.12 -3.24
N LEU A 91 26.69 -24.27 -2.48
CA LEU A 91 26.05 -23.30 -1.57
C LEU A 91 25.03 -22.36 -2.24
N PRO A 92 25.25 -21.82 -3.45
CA PRO A 92 24.24 -20.99 -4.12
C PRO A 92 22.94 -21.74 -4.44
N SER A 93 23.04 -23.04 -4.75
CA SER A 93 21.85 -23.87 -5.01
C SER A 93 21.06 -24.14 -3.73
N GLU A 94 21.75 -24.36 -2.61
CA GLU A 94 21.13 -24.53 -1.30
C GLU A 94 20.47 -23.23 -0.80
N LEU A 95 21.13 -22.08 -1.01
CA LEU A 95 20.56 -20.78 -0.70
C LEU A 95 19.31 -20.48 -1.55
N SER A 96 19.35 -20.81 -2.85
CA SER A 96 18.17 -20.67 -3.72
C SER A 96 17.00 -21.55 -3.27
N GLU A 97 17.28 -22.76 -2.77
CA GLU A 97 16.25 -23.67 -2.28
C GLU A 97 15.64 -23.18 -0.95
N LEU A 98 16.46 -22.68 -0.03
CA LEU A 98 15.97 -22.04 1.21
C LEU A 98 15.10 -20.81 0.89
N SER A 99 15.48 -20.00 -0.10
CA SER A 99 14.69 -18.84 -0.50
C SER A 99 13.33 -19.24 -1.06
N LYS A 100 13.25 -20.30 -1.88
CA LYS A 100 11.96 -20.85 -2.34
C LYS A 100 11.11 -21.35 -1.17
N GLN A 101 11.73 -22.05 -0.22
CA GLN A 101 11.03 -22.53 0.98
C GLN A 101 10.51 -21.36 1.82
N TYR A 102 11.26 -20.27 1.94
CA TYR A 102 10.81 -19.05 2.61
C TYR A 102 9.48 -18.56 2.02
N TRP A 103 9.45 -18.31 0.71
CA TRP A 103 8.27 -17.77 0.03
C TRP A 103 7.05 -18.69 0.13
N MET A 104 7.27 -20.01 0.09
CA MET A 104 6.19 -20.98 0.30
C MET A 104 5.63 -20.91 1.72
N LEU A 105 6.50 -20.85 2.73
CA LEU A 105 6.13 -20.74 4.13
C LEU A 105 5.43 -19.41 4.43
N GLU A 106 5.89 -18.31 3.83
CA GLU A 106 5.28 -17.00 4.01
C GLU A 106 3.86 -16.96 3.42
N ARG A 107 3.67 -17.52 2.22
CA ARG A 107 2.35 -17.67 1.61
C ARG A 107 1.40 -18.51 2.48
N ASP A 108 1.90 -19.63 3.03
CA ASP A 108 1.12 -20.47 3.93
C ASP A 108 0.80 -19.75 5.24
N TRP A 109 1.73 -18.96 5.77
CA TRP A 109 1.52 -18.12 6.95
C TRP A 109 0.40 -17.10 6.72
N TRP A 110 0.43 -16.39 5.58
CA TRP A 110 -0.64 -15.45 5.22
C TRP A 110 -1.99 -16.14 5.05
N LYS A 111 -2.02 -17.34 4.46
CA LYS A 111 -3.25 -18.12 4.30
C LYS A 111 -3.87 -18.50 5.65
N ILE A 112 -3.04 -18.94 6.60
CA ILE A 112 -3.47 -19.28 7.95
C ILE A 112 -3.87 -18.00 8.73
N ARG A 113 -3.07 -16.93 8.67
CA ARG A 113 -3.40 -15.65 9.35
C ARG A 113 -4.75 -15.08 8.88
N ARG A 114 -5.07 -15.16 7.59
CA ARG A 114 -6.38 -14.71 7.06
C ARG A 114 -7.55 -15.50 7.62
N SER A 115 -7.39 -16.79 7.95
CA SER A 115 -8.48 -17.57 8.58
C SER A 115 -8.80 -17.08 9.99
N PHE A 116 -7.82 -16.50 10.69
CA PHE A 116 -8.03 -15.86 12.00
C PHE A 116 -8.71 -14.50 11.92
N ILE A 117 -8.31 -13.68 10.95
CA ILE A 117 -8.81 -12.30 10.81
C ILE A 117 -10.32 -12.30 10.52
N ASN A 118 -10.81 -13.21 9.67
CA ASN A 118 -12.26 -13.32 9.39
C ASN A 118 -13.11 -13.70 10.61
N VAL A 119 -12.56 -14.40 11.60
CA VAL A 119 -13.31 -14.83 12.80
C VAL A 119 -13.35 -13.74 13.89
N CYS A 120 -12.38 -12.83 13.92
CA CYS A 120 -12.36 -11.73 14.87
C CYS A 120 -13.28 -10.56 14.47
N PHE A 121 -13.47 -10.31 13.17
CA PHE A 121 -14.41 -9.29 12.69
C PHE A 121 -15.88 -9.60 13.04
N ALA A 122 -16.28 -10.87 13.16
CA ALA A 122 -17.66 -11.24 13.48
C ALA A 122 -18.06 -11.00 14.95
N ARG A 123 -17.14 -10.61 15.85
CA ARG A 123 -17.43 -10.46 17.30
C ARG A 123 -16.99 -9.11 17.89
N ILE A 124 -16.46 -8.19 17.09
CA ILE A 124 -16.21 -6.81 17.49
C ILE A 124 -17.29 -5.94 16.85
N VAL A 125 -18.43 -5.84 17.52
CA VAL A 125 -19.37 -4.73 17.35
C VAL A 125 -19.52 -4.12 18.74
N LEU A 126 -18.67 -3.15 19.06
CA LEU A 126 -18.87 -2.22 20.18
C LEU A 126 -18.32 -0.85 19.76
N GLY A 127 -19.04 0.18 20.20
CA GLY A 127 -19.05 1.54 19.67
C GLY A 127 -17.73 2.31 19.72
N GLU A 128 -17.71 3.33 18.87
CA GLU A 128 -16.84 4.52 18.88
C GLU A 128 -15.34 4.25 19.09
N GLU A 129 -14.66 3.85 18.01
CA GLU A 129 -13.44 4.51 17.50
C GLU A 129 -12.98 3.77 16.23
N ASP A 130 -12.75 4.55 15.17
CA ASP A 130 -12.35 4.08 13.84
C ASP A 130 -10.90 3.58 13.86
N ALA A 131 -10.71 2.28 13.65
CA ALA A 131 -9.40 1.68 13.40
C ALA A 131 -9.21 1.42 11.89
N VAL A 132 -8.15 2.05 11.39
CA VAL A 132 -7.67 2.14 10.01
C VAL A 132 -7.64 0.80 9.28
N ASN A 133 -8.12 0.86 8.04
CA ASN A 133 -8.14 -0.21 7.05
C ASN A 133 -6.83 -0.20 6.23
N GLU A 134 -6.32 -1.40 5.94
CA GLU A 134 -5.31 -1.73 4.92
C GLU A 134 -3.83 -1.36 5.17
N THR A 135 -3.08 -2.36 5.68
CA THR A 135 -1.69 -2.71 5.28
C THR A 135 -0.50 -1.93 5.87
N VAL A 136 -0.23 -2.08 7.17
CA VAL A 136 1.00 -1.51 7.79
C VAL A 136 2.21 -2.47 7.81
N ASP A 137 2.05 -3.78 7.65
CA ASP A 137 3.12 -4.69 8.14
C ASP A 137 4.28 -4.99 7.17
N ALA A 138 4.33 -4.41 5.96
CA ALA A 138 5.37 -4.74 4.96
C ALA A 138 6.40 -3.64 4.66
N VAL A 139 6.27 -2.44 5.24
CA VAL A 139 7.00 -1.24 4.72
C VAL A 139 8.22 -0.79 5.53
N LEU A 140 8.61 -1.44 6.63
CA LEU A 140 9.80 -0.99 7.40
C LEU A 140 10.90 -2.03 7.54
N ILE A 141 11.42 -2.56 6.41
CA ILE A 141 12.73 -3.22 6.36
C ILE A 141 13.44 -2.91 5.03
N ALA A 142 13.84 -1.65 4.83
CA ALA A 142 14.84 -1.32 3.81
C ALA A 142 15.37 0.11 3.98
N LEU A 143 16.10 0.42 5.06
CA LEU A 143 16.96 1.61 5.08
C LEU A 143 18.25 1.34 5.89
N GLY A 144 19.40 1.30 5.19
CA GLY A 144 20.74 1.39 5.78
C GLY A 144 21.69 0.26 5.38
N GLU A 145 22.87 0.64 4.88
CA GLU A 145 23.90 -0.19 4.24
C GLU A 145 24.40 -1.39 5.09
N SER A 146 23.68 -2.50 5.03
CA SER A 146 24.20 -3.88 5.11
C SER A 146 23.01 -4.83 5.00
N PHE A 147 23.08 -5.82 4.10
CA PHE A 147 22.10 -6.90 4.07
C PHE A 147 22.24 -7.73 5.35
N ARG A 148 21.42 -7.43 6.35
CA ARG A 148 21.02 -8.39 7.39
C ARG A 148 19.55 -8.66 7.21
N SER A 149 19.19 -9.94 7.08
CA SER A 149 17.81 -10.41 7.09
C SER A 149 17.16 -9.99 8.41
N VAL A 150 16.44 -8.88 8.41
CA VAL A 150 15.56 -8.51 9.51
C VAL A 150 14.26 -9.27 9.25
N ILE A 151 14.01 -10.27 10.06
CA ILE A 151 12.67 -10.82 10.24
C ILE A 151 11.86 -9.70 10.88
N ALA A 152 10.68 -9.39 10.35
CA ALA A 152 9.73 -8.51 11.01
C ALA A 152 9.52 -8.99 12.46
N GLN A 153 10.22 -8.33 13.38
CA GLN A 153 9.95 -8.43 14.79
C GLN A 153 8.55 -7.88 14.99
N TRP A 154 7.72 -8.59 15.74
CA TRP A 154 6.52 -8.02 16.32
C TRP A 154 6.96 -6.96 17.34
N ASN A 155 7.29 -5.77 16.85
CA ASN A 155 7.70 -4.62 17.64
C ASN A 155 7.08 -3.38 16.99
N VAL A 156 5.79 -3.16 17.25
CA VAL A 156 5.27 -1.79 17.31
C VAL A 156 5.09 -1.49 18.79
N PRO A 157 6.06 -0.84 19.46
CA PRO A 157 5.78 -0.26 20.76
C PRO A 157 4.72 0.81 20.56
N VAL A 158 3.55 0.61 21.16
CA VAL A 158 2.61 1.71 21.39
C VAL A 158 3.33 2.67 22.33
N LEU A 159 3.78 3.79 21.81
CA LEU A 159 4.30 4.90 22.60
C LEU A 159 3.15 5.47 23.43
N VAL A 160 2.94 4.95 24.63
CA VAL A 160 2.05 5.56 25.62
C VAL A 160 2.76 6.79 26.16
N ILE A 161 2.45 7.94 25.59
CA ILE A 161 2.80 9.23 26.19
C ILE A 161 1.89 9.42 27.40
N THR A 162 2.42 9.20 28.60
CA THR A 162 1.76 9.60 29.84
C THR A 162 1.91 11.11 30.03
N LEU A 163 1.03 11.91 29.42
CA LEU A 163 0.87 13.31 29.78
C LEU A 163 -0.19 13.42 30.88
N GLN A 164 0.26 13.46 32.13
CA GLN A 164 -0.50 14.16 33.17
C GLN A 164 -0.35 15.66 32.92
N LEU A 165 -1.34 16.27 32.26
CA LEU A 165 -1.45 17.72 32.18
C LEU A 165 -2.69 18.21 32.96
N PRO A 166 -2.56 19.34 33.70
CA PRO A 166 -3.67 19.94 34.43
C PRO A 166 -4.75 20.46 33.47
N SER A 167 -5.98 20.53 33.94
CA SER A 167 -7.24 20.88 33.26
C SER A 167 -7.35 22.31 32.69
N LYS A 168 -6.28 22.89 32.12
CA LYS A 168 -6.27 24.26 31.57
C LYS A 168 -5.59 24.45 30.21
N LEU A 169 -5.45 23.40 29.41
CA LEU A 169 -5.00 23.50 28.01
C LEU A 169 -5.87 22.61 27.11
N LEU A 170 -7.17 22.90 27.08
CA LEU A 170 -8.03 22.53 25.96
C LEU A 170 -8.04 23.73 25.01
N ASP A 171 -7.09 23.78 24.10
CA ASP A 171 -7.15 24.54 22.85
C ASP A 171 -5.91 24.12 22.03
N HIS A 172 -6.12 23.57 20.83
CA HIS A 172 -5.12 23.08 19.87
C HIS A 172 -4.58 21.67 20.09
N TYR A 173 -5.36 20.65 19.74
CA TYR A 173 -4.85 19.45 19.05
C TYR A 173 -6.02 18.85 18.25
N THR A 174 -6.00 19.06 16.93
CA THR A 174 -7.00 18.53 16.00
C THR A 174 -6.66 17.09 15.64
N ILE A 175 -7.64 16.22 15.85
CA ILE A 175 -7.68 14.81 15.46
C ILE A 175 -7.63 14.74 13.92
N MET A 176 -6.58 14.16 13.33
CA MET A 176 -6.51 13.92 11.88
C MET A 176 -7.25 12.63 11.54
N SER A 177 -8.52 12.79 11.17
CA SER A 177 -9.43 11.74 10.70
C SER A 177 -9.12 11.33 9.24
N LEU A 178 -9.52 10.12 8.86
CA LEU A 178 -9.62 9.53 7.50
C LEU A 178 -10.58 10.30 6.56
N ASN A 179 -10.66 11.62 6.69
CA ASN A 179 -11.68 12.45 6.07
C ASN A 179 -11.38 12.62 4.58
N THR A 180 -12.28 12.11 3.75
CA THR A 180 -12.36 12.53 2.35
C THR A 180 -12.65 14.03 2.30
N HIS A 181 -11.92 14.78 1.48
CA HIS A 181 -12.16 16.20 1.30
C HIS A 181 -13.30 16.44 0.31
N PRO A 182 -14.19 17.41 0.57
CA PRO A 182 -15.16 17.83 -0.42
C PRO A 182 -14.44 18.38 -1.66
N PRO A 183 -15.04 18.25 -2.86
CA PRO A 183 -14.40 18.67 -4.11
C PRO A 183 -13.92 20.12 -4.13
N GLU A 184 -14.62 21.02 -3.43
CA GLU A 184 -14.25 22.45 -3.36
C GLU A 184 -12.91 22.65 -2.63
N ALA A 185 -12.72 22.03 -1.47
CA ALA A 185 -11.46 22.09 -0.73
C ALA A 185 -10.31 21.48 -1.53
N LEU A 186 -10.58 20.37 -2.24
CA LEU A 186 -9.57 19.75 -3.09
C LEU A 186 -9.19 20.63 -4.30
N ARG A 187 -10.15 21.35 -4.90
CA ARG A 187 -9.91 22.24 -6.03
C ARG A 187 -9.00 23.42 -5.66
N GLU A 188 -9.10 23.92 -4.43
CA GLU A 188 -8.18 24.95 -3.93
C GLU A 188 -6.74 24.41 -3.85
N ALA A 189 -6.57 23.23 -3.23
CA ALA A 189 -5.28 22.55 -3.14
C ALA A 189 -4.69 22.22 -4.53
N LEU A 190 -5.52 21.75 -5.46
CA LEU A 190 -5.14 21.51 -6.86
C LEU A 190 -4.67 22.80 -7.53
N THR A 191 -5.41 23.90 -7.39
CA THR A 191 -5.04 25.20 -7.99
C THR A 191 -3.66 25.64 -7.50
N ALA A 192 -3.41 25.58 -6.20
CA ALA A 192 -2.12 25.90 -5.61
C ALA A 192 -0.99 24.96 -6.11
N LEU A 193 -1.31 23.68 -6.35
CA LEU A 193 -0.35 22.73 -6.92
C LEU A 193 0.02 23.12 -8.36
N GLY A 194 -0.98 23.49 -9.17
CA GLY A 194 -0.77 23.98 -10.53
C GLY A 194 0.11 25.24 -10.57
N GLU A 195 -0.12 26.19 -9.66
CA GLU A 195 0.69 27.41 -9.52
C GLU A 195 2.13 27.10 -9.11
N ALA A 196 2.31 26.20 -8.15
CA ALA A 196 3.65 25.85 -7.66
C ALA A 196 4.47 25.10 -8.73
N LEU A 197 3.86 24.16 -9.45
CA LEU A 197 4.55 23.33 -10.44
C LEU A 197 4.71 24.02 -11.80
N GLY A 198 3.82 24.94 -12.16
CA GLY A 198 3.91 25.72 -13.41
C GLY A 198 4.21 24.86 -14.65
N ASP A 199 5.34 25.11 -15.29
CA ASP A 199 5.74 24.46 -16.54
C ASP A 199 6.31 23.04 -16.37
N GLU A 200 6.54 22.56 -15.14
CA GLU A 200 7.07 21.21 -14.87
C GLU A 200 6.23 20.11 -15.54
N LYS A 201 6.88 19.05 -16.03
CA LYS A 201 6.16 17.90 -16.62
C LYS A 201 5.64 17.00 -15.50
N TYR A 202 4.34 17.09 -15.25
CA TYR A 202 3.61 16.24 -14.32
C TYR A 202 2.23 15.89 -14.86
N ALA A 203 1.54 14.96 -14.21
CA ALA A 203 0.14 14.70 -14.47
C ALA A 203 -0.60 14.30 -13.18
N LEU A 204 -1.75 14.92 -12.92
CA LEU A 204 -2.70 14.43 -11.94
C LEU A 204 -3.21 13.05 -12.36
N VAL A 205 -3.33 12.14 -11.39
CA VAL A 205 -3.86 10.79 -11.58
C VAL A 205 -4.89 10.43 -10.50
N GLY A 206 -5.47 9.24 -10.56
CA GLY A 206 -6.36 8.76 -9.50
C GLY A 206 -7.64 9.59 -9.34
N GLY A 207 -8.10 9.74 -8.10
CA GLY A 207 -9.32 10.48 -7.77
C GLY A 207 -9.18 12.00 -7.92
N SER A 208 -7.98 12.52 -7.67
CA SER A 208 -7.67 13.95 -7.80
C SER A 208 -7.77 14.41 -9.27
N ALA A 209 -7.32 13.58 -10.21
CA ALA A 209 -7.52 13.80 -11.64
C ALA A 209 -9.01 13.88 -12.00
N CYS A 210 -9.84 12.95 -11.51
CA CYS A 210 -11.28 12.99 -11.75
C CYS A 210 -11.90 14.27 -11.17
N THR A 211 -11.46 14.71 -9.99
CA THR A 211 -11.91 15.96 -9.37
C THR A 211 -11.52 17.19 -10.19
N ALA A 212 -10.30 17.22 -10.73
CA ALA A 212 -9.84 18.27 -11.63
C ALA A 212 -10.65 18.33 -12.94
N LEU A 213 -11.15 17.19 -13.42
CA LEU A 213 -12.04 17.08 -14.57
C LEU A 213 -13.51 17.41 -14.27
N GLY A 214 -13.84 17.72 -13.01
CA GLY A 214 -15.18 18.13 -12.61
C GLY A 214 -15.98 17.09 -11.81
N SER A 215 -15.40 15.95 -11.44
CA SER A 215 -16.08 14.99 -10.56
C SER A 215 -16.44 15.63 -9.22
N GLU A 216 -17.62 15.30 -8.71
CA GLU A 216 -18.11 15.73 -7.39
C GLU A 216 -17.83 14.70 -6.28
N ARG A 217 -17.14 13.59 -6.62
CA ARG A 217 -16.77 12.58 -5.63
C ARG A 217 -15.69 13.13 -4.70
N ALA A 218 -15.91 13.00 -3.39
CA ALA A 218 -14.90 13.31 -2.40
C ALA A 218 -13.69 12.35 -2.53
N THR A 219 -12.48 12.87 -2.36
CA THR A 219 -11.23 12.10 -2.43
C THR A 219 -10.32 12.44 -1.24
N GLN A 220 -9.43 11.53 -0.88
CA GLN A 220 -8.64 11.62 0.33
C GLN A 220 -7.39 12.50 0.12
N ASP A 221 -6.80 12.40 -1.06
CA ASP A 221 -5.47 12.85 -1.38
C ASP A 221 -5.40 13.42 -2.81
N ILE A 222 -4.29 14.10 -3.08
CA ILE A 222 -3.90 14.51 -4.42
C ILE A 222 -2.74 13.64 -4.88
N ASP A 223 -3.04 12.69 -5.75
CA ASP A 223 -2.06 11.90 -6.48
C ASP A 223 -1.58 12.61 -7.73
N PHE A 224 -0.27 12.68 -7.94
CA PHE A 224 0.28 13.04 -9.24
C PHE A 224 1.59 12.32 -9.54
N VAL A 225 1.84 12.14 -10.84
CA VAL A 225 3.07 11.52 -11.35
C VAL A 225 4.00 12.57 -11.93
N VAL A 226 5.30 12.32 -11.81
CA VAL A 226 6.37 13.16 -12.36
C VAL A 226 7.33 12.27 -13.14
N LEU A 227 8.19 12.88 -13.96
CA LEU A 227 9.18 12.12 -14.71
C LEU A 227 10.15 11.38 -13.76
N LYS A 228 10.63 10.22 -14.21
CA LYS A 228 11.55 9.39 -13.42
C LYS A 228 12.78 10.21 -13.00
N GLY A 229 13.05 10.22 -11.70
CA GLY A 229 14.17 10.95 -11.10
C GLY A 229 13.89 12.41 -10.77
N GLN A 230 12.71 12.96 -11.11
CA GLN A 230 12.37 14.36 -10.81
C GLN A 230 11.72 14.58 -9.44
N THR A 231 11.38 13.52 -8.70
CA THR A 231 10.78 13.63 -7.36
C THR A 231 11.53 14.57 -6.42
N PRO A 232 12.88 14.53 -6.31
CA PRO A 232 13.60 15.48 -5.45
C PRO A 232 13.47 16.94 -5.89
N SER A 233 13.43 17.20 -7.21
CA SER A 233 13.25 18.55 -7.77
C SER A 233 11.86 19.08 -7.45
N VAL A 234 10.82 18.28 -7.73
CA VAL A 234 9.43 18.64 -7.48
C VAL A 234 9.18 18.86 -5.98
N ARG A 235 9.71 17.99 -5.11
CA ARG A 235 9.64 18.21 -3.64
C ARG A 235 10.32 19.50 -3.22
N LYS A 236 11.41 19.91 -3.86
CA LYS A 236 12.08 21.20 -3.58
C LYS A 236 11.20 22.38 -4.01
N ILE A 237 10.52 22.28 -5.16
CA ILE A 237 9.55 23.29 -5.63
C ILE A 237 8.43 23.44 -4.61
N LEU A 238 7.80 22.34 -4.20
CA LEU A 238 6.72 22.35 -3.21
C LEU A 238 7.20 22.92 -1.87
N ARG A 239 8.37 22.54 -1.38
CA ARG A 239 8.95 23.07 -0.12
C ARG A 239 9.18 24.58 -0.17
N ASN A 240 9.50 25.13 -1.33
CA ASN A 240 9.72 26.57 -1.51
C ASN A 240 8.43 27.37 -1.66
N SER A 241 7.30 26.71 -1.91
CA SER A 241 5.99 27.35 -1.98
C SER A 241 5.40 27.53 -0.58
N PRO A 242 4.86 28.71 -0.25
CA PRO A 242 4.24 28.95 1.06
C PRO A 242 2.95 28.13 1.26
N ALA A 243 2.35 27.62 0.18
CA ALA A 243 1.11 26.85 0.22
C ALA A 243 1.30 25.41 0.72
N PHE A 244 2.53 24.90 0.77
CA PHE A 244 2.80 23.52 1.08
C PHE A 244 3.69 23.35 2.31
N GLU A 245 3.55 22.19 2.94
CA GLU A 245 4.46 21.68 3.94
C GLU A 245 5.10 20.41 3.41
N VAL A 246 6.43 20.31 3.50
CA VAL A 246 7.18 19.11 3.14
C VAL A 246 8.03 18.71 4.34
N GLU A 247 7.64 17.63 5.02
CA GLU A 247 8.33 17.17 6.22
C GLU A 247 9.77 16.72 5.89
N ALA A 248 10.75 17.14 6.69
CA ALA A 248 12.17 16.97 6.36
C ALA A 248 12.67 15.52 6.35
N LYS A 249 12.01 14.61 7.09
CA LYS A 249 12.47 13.23 7.29
C LYS A 249 11.68 12.20 6.49
N THR A 250 10.37 12.30 6.55
CA THR A 250 9.43 11.38 5.89
C THR A 250 9.14 11.81 4.46
N TYR A 251 9.36 13.09 4.16
CA TYR A 251 8.88 13.75 2.96
C TYR A 251 7.35 13.66 2.78
N HIS A 252 6.56 13.45 3.84
CA HIS A 252 5.13 13.68 3.73
C HIS A 252 4.89 15.13 3.31
N THR A 253 4.00 15.30 2.34
CA THR A 253 3.72 16.59 1.73
C THR A 253 2.24 16.88 1.89
N TRP A 254 1.94 18.08 2.36
CA TRP A 254 0.57 18.52 2.60
C TRP A 254 0.36 19.90 1.99
N TYR A 255 -0.83 20.12 1.45
CA TYR A 255 -1.34 21.46 1.21
C TYR A 255 -1.80 22.07 2.54
N ARG A 256 -1.37 23.31 2.81
CA ARG A 256 -1.71 24.03 4.03
C ARG A 256 -3.12 24.61 3.94
N ALA A 257 -4.02 24.06 4.73
CA ALA A 257 -5.36 24.58 4.94
C ALA A 257 -5.83 24.28 6.38
N THR A 258 -7.01 24.76 6.75
CA THR A 258 -7.66 24.39 8.03
C THR A 258 -7.77 22.87 8.17
N GLU A 259 -8.10 22.19 7.08
CA GLU A 259 -8.02 20.74 6.93
C GLU A 259 -6.93 20.43 5.88
N PRO A 260 -5.72 20.01 6.29
CA PRO A 260 -4.64 19.74 5.35
C PRO A 260 -5.00 18.63 4.37
N VAL A 261 -4.63 18.80 3.10
CA VAL A 261 -4.81 17.78 2.06
C VAL A 261 -3.47 17.11 1.79
N GLU A 262 -3.42 15.78 1.84
CA GLU A 262 -2.21 15.03 1.52
C GLU A 262 -1.89 15.09 0.02
N ILE A 263 -0.60 15.27 -0.29
CA ILE A 263 -0.06 15.32 -1.64
C ILE A 263 0.88 14.13 -1.83
N GLU A 264 0.49 13.18 -2.68
CA GLU A 264 1.29 12.01 -3.01
C GLU A 264 1.96 12.16 -4.38
N ILE A 265 3.30 12.10 -4.39
CA ILE A 265 4.10 12.09 -5.62
C ILE A 265 4.42 10.66 -5.97
N LEU A 266 3.73 10.12 -6.98
CA LEU A 266 3.91 8.75 -7.43
C LEU A 266 5.18 8.62 -8.28
N ALA A 267 6.28 8.25 -7.63
CA ALA A 267 7.55 7.90 -8.27
C ALA A 267 8.34 6.95 -7.36
N PRO A 268 8.78 5.76 -7.84
CA PRO A 268 8.99 5.39 -9.25
C PRO A 268 7.72 4.95 -9.98
N PRO A 269 7.77 4.75 -11.33
CA PRO A 269 6.71 4.15 -12.16
C PRO A 269 6.28 2.72 -11.75
N ALA A 270 6.63 2.26 -10.55
CA ALA A 270 6.09 1.04 -9.98
C ALA A 270 4.79 1.30 -9.19
N LEU A 271 4.61 2.52 -8.68
CA LEU A 271 3.37 2.94 -7.99
C LEU A 271 2.28 3.38 -8.98
N PHE A 272 2.71 3.98 -10.11
CA PHE A 272 1.89 4.18 -11.29
C PHE A 272 2.21 3.07 -12.28
N GLN A 273 1.30 2.10 -12.47
CA GLN A 273 1.58 0.86 -13.22
C GLN A 273 1.96 1.08 -14.71
N GLU A 274 1.74 2.29 -15.23
CA GLU A 274 2.07 2.67 -16.61
C GLU A 274 3.35 3.52 -16.69
N THR A 275 3.91 3.66 -17.90
CA THR A 275 5.10 4.50 -18.10
C THR A 275 4.71 5.97 -18.23
N PHE A 276 5.13 6.81 -17.28
CA PHE A 276 5.06 8.27 -17.40
C PHE A 276 6.41 8.84 -17.88
N ASN A 277 6.42 9.44 -19.07
CA ASN A 277 7.60 10.01 -19.71
C ASN A 277 7.26 11.31 -20.48
N GLU A 278 8.25 11.90 -21.16
CA GLU A 278 8.10 13.16 -21.89
C GLU A 278 7.00 13.13 -22.96
N THR A 279 6.84 11.97 -23.59
CA THR A 279 5.85 11.75 -24.66
C THR A 279 4.46 11.38 -24.13
N THR A 280 4.32 11.11 -22.83
CA THR A 280 3.02 10.79 -22.24
C THR A 280 2.07 11.99 -22.38
N GLU A 281 0.92 11.74 -23.01
CA GLU A 281 -0.10 12.76 -23.25
C GLU A 281 -0.76 13.21 -21.95
N VAL A 282 -0.85 14.53 -21.78
CA VAL A 282 -1.55 15.20 -20.69
C VAL A 282 -2.47 16.24 -21.30
N ILE A 283 -3.63 16.46 -20.67
CA ILE A 283 -4.52 17.55 -21.01
C ILE A 283 -4.36 18.68 -20.00
N THR A 284 -4.60 19.91 -20.44
CA THR A 284 -4.54 21.09 -19.58
C THR A 284 -5.95 21.49 -19.18
N VAL A 285 -6.20 21.59 -17.88
CA VAL A 285 -7.47 22.04 -17.30
C VAL A 285 -7.16 23.22 -16.38
N GLY A 286 -7.43 24.44 -16.84
CA GLY A 286 -6.96 25.65 -16.14
C GLY A 286 -5.43 25.69 -16.12
N ASN A 287 -4.83 25.77 -14.92
CA ASN A 287 -3.38 25.68 -14.71
C ASN A 287 -2.89 24.25 -14.37
N LEU A 288 -3.77 23.26 -14.44
CA LEU A 288 -3.48 21.88 -14.07
C LEU A 288 -3.12 21.04 -15.29
N LYS A 289 -2.16 20.12 -15.12
CA LYS A 289 -1.87 19.06 -16.08
C LYS A 289 -2.49 17.76 -15.56
N VAL A 290 -3.47 17.25 -16.30
CA VAL A 290 -4.20 16.01 -15.96
C VAL A 290 -3.78 14.93 -16.95
N LEU A 291 -3.57 13.71 -16.49
CA LEU A 291 -3.31 12.59 -17.40
C LEU A 291 -4.51 12.45 -18.36
N LYS A 292 -4.26 12.14 -19.63
CA LYS A 292 -5.32 11.98 -20.63
C LYS A 292 -6.46 11.06 -20.11
N PRO A 293 -7.75 11.43 -20.27
CA PRO A 293 -8.88 10.66 -19.73
C PRO A 293 -8.90 9.18 -20.13
N ALA A 294 -8.51 8.86 -21.37
CA ALA A 294 -8.38 7.48 -21.83
C ALA A 294 -7.35 6.66 -21.01
N LEU A 295 -6.21 7.26 -20.66
CA LEU A 295 -5.18 6.61 -19.85
C LEU A 295 -5.62 6.47 -18.39
N LEU A 296 -6.32 7.47 -17.84
CA LEU A 296 -6.96 7.35 -16.52
C LEU A 296 -7.97 6.20 -16.48
N LEU A 297 -8.79 6.09 -17.54
CA LEU A 297 -9.77 5.02 -17.68
C LEU A 297 -9.07 3.65 -17.72
N ASN A 298 -8.00 3.52 -18.50
CA ASN A 298 -7.22 2.29 -18.59
C ASN A 298 -6.64 1.87 -17.23
N ALA A 299 -6.07 2.81 -16.49
CA ALA A 299 -5.53 2.58 -15.16
C ALA A 299 -6.61 2.06 -14.21
N LYS A 300 -7.81 2.64 -14.24
CA LYS A 300 -8.95 2.22 -13.40
C LYS A 300 -9.49 0.84 -13.77
N CYS A 301 -9.62 0.54 -15.07
CA CYS A 301 -9.99 -0.78 -15.54
C CYS A 301 -8.99 -1.85 -15.08
N GLY A 302 -7.69 -1.54 -15.11
CA GLY A 302 -6.64 -2.44 -14.61
C GLY A 302 -6.63 -2.62 -13.09
N SER A 303 -6.93 -1.56 -12.32
CA SER A 303 -6.80 -1.60 -10.86
C SER A 303 -7.99 -2.23 -10.15
N ILE A 304 -9.22 -2.07 -10.65
CA ILE A 304 -10.45 -2.41 -9.92
C ILE A 304 -10.52 -3.90 -9.53
N LEU A 305 -10.01 -4.82 -10.35
CA LEU A 305 -10.00 -6.25 -10.03
C LEU A 305 -9.01 -6.61 -8.92
N GLY A 306 -7.94 -5.81 -8.76
CA GLY A 306 -6.89 -6.00 -7.77
C GLY A 306 -7.16 -5.33 -6.41
N ARG A 307 -8.21 -4.52 -6.28
CA ARG A 307 -8.54 -3.83 -5.03
C ARG A 307 -8.97 -4.82 -3.94
N ALA A 308 -8.45 -4.60 -2.73
CA ALA A 308 -8.68 -5.47 -1.58
C ALA A 308 -10.12 -5.39 -1.02
N SER A 309 -10.73 -4.21 -1.05
CA SER A 309 -12.07 -3.96 -0.51
C SER A 309 -13.10 -3.60 -1.58
N GLU A 310 -14.35 -4.03 -1.36
CA GLU A 310 -15.48 -3.68 -2.24
C GLU A 310 -15.77 -2.17 -2.24
N ALA A 311 -15.46 -1.47 -1.14
CA ALA A 311 -15.56 -0.01 -1.07
C ALA A 311 -14.64 0.67 -2.09
N LYS A 312 -13.35 0.28 -2.15
CA LYS A 312 -12.40 0.82 -3.14
C LYS A 312 -12.75 0.40 -4.57
N LYS A 313 -13.33 -0.79 -4.76
CA LYS A 313 -13.89 -1.18 -6.07
C LYS A 313 -15.06 -0.29 -6.48
N GLY A 314 -15.93 0.06 -5.53
CA GLY A 314 -17.04 0.99 -5.74
C GLY A 314 -16.55 2.38 -6.16
N THR A 315 -15.51 2.91 -5.53
CA THR A 315 -14.92 4.21 -5.94
C THR A 315 -14.26 4.13 -7.32
N ASP A 316 -13.54 3.05 -7.63
CA ASP A 316 -12.97 2.86 -8.98
C ASP A 316 -14.08 2.72 -10.04
N ALA A 317 -15.20 2.07 -9.72
CA ALA A 317 -16.35 1.98 -10.64
C ALA A 317 -17.02 3.34 -10.88
N GLN A 318 -17.15 4.18 -9.86
CA GLN A 318 -17.63 5.56 -10.02
C GLN A 318 -16.70 6.39 -10.91
N ASP A 319 -15.38 6.27 -10.70
CA ASP A 319 -14.40 6.97 -11.53
C ASP A 319 -14.46 6.50 -12.99
N ILE A 320 -14.61 5.20 -13.25
CA ILE A 320 -14.80 4.64 -14.60
C ILE A 320 -16.04 5.26 -15.26
N MET A 321 -17.19 5.25 -14.57
CA MET A 321 -18.44 5.80 -15.10
C MET A 321 -18.33 7.30 -15.39
N PHE A 322 -17.68 8.04 -14.49
CA PHE A 322 -17.40 9.47 -14.68
C PHE A 322 -16.52 9.71 -15.92
N LEU A 323 -15.42 8.97 -16.06
CA LEU A 323 -14.50 9.13 -17.19
C LEU A 323 -15.16 8.77 -18.53
N LEU A 324 -16.02 7.75 -18.57
CA LEU A 324 -16.81 7.41 -19.76
C LEU A 324 -17.75 8.57 -20.15
N GLY A 325 -18.47 9.13 -19.18
CA GLY A 325 -19.32 10.30 -19.38
C GLY A 325 -18.53 11.50 -19.89
N TYR A 326 -17.41 11.82 -19.24
CA TYR A 326 -16.52 12.91 -19.64
C TYR A 326 -16.03 12.75 -21.09
N CYS A 327 -15.60 11.54 -21.47
CA CYS A 327 -15.16 11.25 -22.83
C CYS A 327 -16.30 11.37 -23.86
N ALA A 328 -17.52 10.98 -23.50
CA ALA A 328 -18.68 11.11 -24.38
C ALA A 328 -19.08 12.57 -24.60
N GLU A 329 -18.93 13.43 -23.58
CA GLU A 329 -19.21 14.86 -23.65
C GLU A 329 -18.11 15.66 -24.36
N ASN A 330 -16.90 15.11 -24.47
CA ASN A 330 -15.73 15.74 -25.09
C ASN A 330 -15.21 14.87 -26.25
N PRO A 331 -15.78 14.97 -27.47
CA PRO A 331 -15.51 14.04 -28.57
C PRO A 331 -14.04 13.94 -29.00
N ASP A 332 -13.24 15.00 -28.81
CA ASP A 332 -11.81 15.00 -29.06
C ASP A 332 -11.03 14.09 -28.09
N GLN A 333 -11.60 13.82 -26.92
CA GLN A 333 -11.06 12.98 -25.85
C GLN A 333 -11.58 11.53 -25.87
N LEU A 334 -12.40 11.14 -26.87
CA LEU A 334 -12.88 9.76 -27.00
C LEU A 334 -11.71 8.76 -27.00
N PRO A 335 -11.76 7.67 -26.21
CA PRO A 335 -10.64 6.74 -26.08
C PRO A 335 -10.36 5.98 -27.38
N LYS A 336 -9.09 5.72 -27.66
CA LYS A 336 -8.67 4.76 -28.68
C LYS A 336 -8.56 3.36 -28.11
N ALA A 337 -8.73 2.34 -28.95
CA ALA A 337 -8.53 0.95 -28.53
C ALA A 337 -7.12 0.70 -27.94
N SER A 338 -6.10 1.35 -28.51
CA SER A 338 -4.71 1.23 -28.06
C SER A 338 -4.41 1.92 -26.73
N GLU A 339 -5.25 2.85 -26.29
CA GLU A 339 -5.08 3.61 -25.05
C GLU A 339 -5.70 2.90 -23.84
N VAL A 340 -6.70 2.03 -24.08
CA VAL A 340 -7.46 1.36 -23.01
C VAL A 340 -7.45 -0.17 -23.15
N PRO A 341 -6.27 -0.83 -23.23
CA PRO A 341 -6.19 -2.28 -23.39
C PRO A 341 -6.80 -3.08 -22.23
N ASN A 342 -6.94 -2.49 -21.04
CA ASN A 342 -7.55 -3.15 -19.89
C ASN A 342 -9.09 -3.24 -19.98
N ALA A 343 -9.72 -2.47 -20.88
CA ALA A 343 -11.16 -2.55 -21.14
C ALA A 343 -11.48 -3.70 -22.10
N THR A 344 -11.08 -4.92 -21.74
CA THR A 344 -11.39 -6.11 -22.54
C THR A 344 -12.88 -6.42 -22.52
N LYS A 345 -13.35 -7.21 -23.49
CA LYS A 345 -14.76 -7.63 -23.56
C LYS A 345 -15.25 -8.24 -22.24
N ASP A 346 -14.52 -9.24 -21.75
CA ASP A 346 -14.85 -9.96 -20.52
C ASP A 346 -14.90 -9.01 -19.31
N PHE A 347 -13.96 -8.07 -19.25
CA PHE A 347 -13.95 -7.05 -18.20
C PHE A 347 -15.20 -6.17 -18.27
N VAL A 348 -15.50 -5.61 -19.44
CA VAL A 348 -16.62 -4.67 -19.61
C VAL A 348 -17.96 -5.38 -19.38
N GLU A 349 -18.14 -6.61 -19.84
CA GLU A 349 -19.33 -7.42 -19.56
C GLU A 349 -19.51 -7.67 -18.06
N ALA A 350 -18.45 -8.09 -17.36
CA ALA A 350 -18.50 -8.29 -15.91
C ALA A 350 -18.74 -6.98 -15.14
N PHE A 351 -18.14 -5.88 -15.61
CA PHE A 351 -18.33 -4.55 -15.05
C PHE A 351 -19.79 -4.10 -15.18
N ILE A 352 -20.37 -4.20 -16.38
CA ILE A 352 -21.76 -3.83 -16.65
C ILE A 352 -22.72 -4.69 -15.82
N GLN A 353 -22.46 -6.00 -15.71
CA GLN A 353 -23.30 -6.89 -14.90
C GLN A 353 -23.34 -6.45 -13.43
N LYS A 354 -22.22 -5.94 -12.91
CA LYS A 354 -22.10 -5.57 -11.49
C LYS A 354 -22.49 -4.13 -11.19
N TYR A 355 -22.11 -3.19 -12.04
CA TYR A 355 -22.21 -1.74 -11.79
C TYR A 355 -23.14 -1.02 -12.78
N SER A 356 -23.76 -1.73 -13.72
CA SER A 356 -24.55 -1.16 -14.83
C SER A 356 -23.70 -0.26 -15.75
N GLY A 357 -24.31 0.65 -16.51
CA GLY A 357 -23.59 1.66 -17.29
C GLY A 357 -23.29 1.29 -18.73
N GLN A 358 -23.99 0.32 -19.32
CA GLN A 358 -23.84 -0.08 -20.72
C GLN A 358 -23.89 1.13 -21.68
N ASP A 359 -24.86 2.03 -21.48
CA ASP A 359 -25.03 3.20 -22.34
C ASP A 359 -23.83 4.17 -22.26
N SER A 360 -23.18 4.29 -21.10
CA SER A 360 -21.99 5.11 -20.93
C SER A 360 -20.78 4.55 -21.69
N TRP A 361 -20.62 3.22 -21.72
CA TRP A 361 -19.59 2.57 -22.54
C TRP A 361 -19.82 2.82 -24.02
N ILE A 362 -21.06 2.64 -24.50
CA ILE A 362 -21.42 2.87 -25.90
C ILE A 362 -21.22 4.34 -26.28
N ALA A 363 -21.66 5.28 -25.43
CA ALA A 363 -21.52 6.71 -25.66
C ALA A 363 -20.06 7.16 -25.70
N ALA A 364 -19.19 6.54 -24.92
CA ALA A 364 -17.74 6.73 -24.98
C ALA A 364 -17.07 6.01 -26.18
N GLY A 365 -17.84 5.40 -27.08
CA GLY A 365 -17.36 4.78 -28.31
C GLY A 365 -16.90 3.33 -28.16
N TYR A 366 -17.28 2.64 -27.09
CA TYR A 366 -17.00 1.20 -26.92
C TYR A 366 -17.96 0.33 -27.73
N ASP A 367 -17.41 -0.60 -28.50
CA ASP A 367 -18.14 -1.61 -29.24
C ASP A 367 -18.26 -2.89 -28.40
N LEU A 368 -19.47 -3.16 -27.87
CA LEU A 368 -19.75 -4.34 -27.05
C LEU A 368 -19.62 -5.65 -27.82
N GLN A 369 -19.81 -5.63 -29.15
CA GLN A 369 -19.70 -6.83 -29.96
C GLN A 369 -18.23 -7.21 -30.13
N ASN A 370 -17.40 -6.25 -30.51
CA ASN A 370 -15.98 -6.44 -30.78
C ASN A 370 -15.09 -6.38 -29.52
N GLY A 371 -15.59 -5.80 -28.43
CA GLY A 371 -14.86 -5.75 -27.16
C GLY A 371 -13.74 -4.72 -27.11
N CYS A 372 -13.90 -3.59 -27.78
CA CYS A 372 -12.90 -2.53 -27.84
C CYS A 372 -13.52 -1.16 -28.19
N PHE A 373 -12.75 -0.08 -27.98
CA PHE A 373 -13.14 1.25 -28.47
C PHE A 373 -12.99 1.35 -29.99
N THR A 374 -13.93 2.03 -30.65
CA THR A 374 -14.01 2.12 -32.12
C THR A 374 -13.03 3.11 -32.75
N ARG A 375 -12.46 4.02 -31.96
CA ARG A 375 -11.48 5.00 -32.44
C ARG A 375 -10.09 4.34 -32.51
N ASN A 376 -9.43 4.53 -33.65
CA ASN A 376 -8.06 4.06 -33.88
C ASN A 376 -6.99 5.05 -33.40
#